data_AF-A0A1I4TDJ3-F1
#
_entry.id   AF-A0A1I4TDJ3-F1
#
_cell.length_a   1.000
_cell.length_b   1.000
_cell.length_c   1.000
_cell.angle_alpha   90.00
_cell.angle_beta   90.00
_cell.angle_gamma   90.00
#
_symmetry.space_group_name_H-M   'P 1'
#
loop_
_entity.id
_entity.type
_entity.pdbx_description
1 polymer ?
#
loop_
_entity_poly.entity_id
_entity_poly.type
_entity_poly.pdbx_seq_one_letter_code
_entity_poly.pdbx_strand_id
1 'polypeptide(L)'
;MKLVDLVHYFKNDGSYEEFCRSQSLELESEVIEVYMEKPFDLNKEIAFFEIEKTEGKVEYHFKEMKYFNLFDFYYFLDTIEESKNSENKTLTDIQIANVLLTYGRDDA
;
A
#
# COMPACT_ATOMS: atom_id res chain seq x y z
N MET A 1 -2.06 6.45 -8.16
CA MET A 1 -2.61 5.11 -8.48
C MET A 1 -3.56 4.67 -7.37
N LYS A 2 -4.51 3.77 -7.63
CA LYS A 2 -5.43 3.25 -6.59
C LYS A 2 -4.86 1.99 -5.95
N LEU A 3 -5.38 1.63 -4.78
CA LEU A 3 -4.98 0.40 -4.07
C LEU A 3 -5.24 -0.87 -4.90
N VAL A 4 -6.34 -0.93 -5.64
CA VAL A 4 -6.65 -2.06 -6.53
C VAL A 4 -5.60 -2.20 -7.63
N ASP A 5 -5.07 -1.10 -8.16
CA ASP A 5 -4.02 -1.12 -9.19
C ASP A 5 -2.71 -1.67 -8.63
N LEU A 6 -2.38 -1.32 -7.38
CA LEU A 6 -1.21 -1.84 -6.69
C LEU A 6 -1.31 -3.36 -6.46
N VAL A 7 -2.47 -3.81 -5.95
CA VAL A 7 -2.76 -5.25 -5.80
C VAL A 7 -2.61 -5.97 -7.13
N HIS A 8 -3.22 -5.44 -8.19
CA HIS A 8 -3.15 -6.02 -9.52
C HIS A 8 -1.70 -6.19 -9.99
N TYR A 9 -0.86 -5.15 -9.82
CA TYR A 9 0.54 -5.18 -10.22
C TYR A 9 1.32 -6.30 -9.50
N PHE A 10 1.28 -6.34 -8.17
CA PHE A 10 2.09 -7.32 -7.41
C PHE A 10 1.54 -8.74 -7.46
N LYS A 11 0.22 -8.90 -7.60
CA LYS A 11 -0.40 -10.21 -7.80
C LYS A 11 0.00 -10.84 -9.14
N ASN A 12 0.28 -10.02 -10.15
CA ASN A 12 0.79 -10.47 -11.46
C ASN A 12 2.32 -10.37 -11.56
N ASP A 13 3.01 -10.71 -10.46
CA ASP A 13 4.47 -10.82 -10.38
C ASP A 13 5.24 -9.53 -10.69
N GLY A 14 4.63 -8.38 -10.44
CA GLY A 14 5.29 -7.09 -10.45
C GLY A 14 6.47 -7.04 -9.47
N SER A 15 7.58 -6.45 -9.90
CA SER A 15 8.81 -6.35 -9.10
C SER A 15 8.75 -5.18 -8.13
N TYR A 16 9.07 -5.43 -6.86
CA TYR A 16 9.24 -4.37 -5.86
C TYR A 16 10.31 -3.36 -6.30
N GLU A 17 11.42 -3.83 -6.87
CA GLU A 17 12.50 -2.95 -7.29
C GLU A 17 12.09 -2.01 -8.43
N GLU A 18 11.38 -2.56 -9.43
CA GLU A 18 10.85 -1.77 -10.55
C GLU A 18 9.77 -0.80 -10.09
N PHE A 19 8.92 -1.24 -9.15
CA PHE A 19 7.90 -0.40 -8.54
C PHE A 19 8.54 0.81 -7.83
N CYS A 20 9.52 0.58 -6.95
CA CYS A 20 10.20 1.67 -6.23
C CYS A 20 10.83 2.67 -7.20
N ARG A 21 11.53 2.19 -8.23
CA ARG A 21 12.10 3.07 -9.28
C ARG A 21 11.01 3.87 -9.99
N SER A 22 9.88 3.25 -10.33
CA SER A 22 8.75 3.92 -11.00
C SER A 22 8.10 5.00 -10.15
N GLN A 23 8.11 4.82 -8.82
CA GLN A 23 7.56 5.76 -7.84
C GLN A 23 8.60 6.75 -7.30
N SER A 24 9.86 6.66 -7.76
CA SER A 24 10.99 7.46 -7.24
C SER A 24 11.20 7.28 -5.72
N LEU A 25 11.08 6.04 -5.25
CA LEU A 25 11.30 5.63 -3.85
C LEU A 25 12.71 5.07 -3.67
N GLU A 26 13.31 5.34 -2.51
CA GLU A 26 14.63 4.80 -2.15
C GLU A 26 14.55 3.31 -1.80
N LEU A 27 15.24 2.46 -2.56
CA LEU A 27 15.29 1.01 -2.34
C LEU A 27 15.91 0.61 -0.99
N GLU A 28 16.80 1.46 -0.48
CA GLU A 28 17.51 1.26 0.78
C GLU A 28 16.75 1.83 1.99
N SER A 29 15.53 2.37 1.79
CA SER A 29 14.68 2.79 2.90
C SER A 29 14.35 1.59 3.80
N GLU A 30 14.35 1.80 5.11
CA GLU A 30 14.03 0.75 6.08
C GLU A 30 12.62 0.21 5.84
N VAL A 31 11.67 1.11 5.61
CA VAL A 31 10.26 0.82 5.38
C VAL A 31 9.68 1.83 4.40
N ILE A 32 8.99 1.34 3.38
CA ILE A 32 8.07 2.15 2.59
C ILE A 32 6.68 2.00 3.21
N GLU A 33 5.98 3.11 3.39
CA GLU A 33 4.65 3.16 3.98
C GLU A 33 3.61 3.58 2.95
N VAL A 34 2.40 3.02 3.05
CA VAL A 34 1.28 3.31 2.16
C VAL A 34 0.28 4.22 2.88
N TYR A 35 -0.05 5.33 2.25
CA TYR A 35 -0.93 6.35 2.80
C TYR A 35 -2.13 6.65 1.91
N MET A 36 -3.21 7.15 2.50
CA MET A 36 -4.40 7.61 1.79
C MET A 36 -5.06 8.81 2.50
N GLU A 37 -5.79 9.64 1.76
CA GLU A 37 -6.61 10.70 2.34
C GLU A 37 -7.95 10.18 2.90
N LYS A 38 -8.37 10.70 4.05
CA LYS A 38 -9.70 10.42 4.60
C LYS A 38 -10.81 11.15 3.83
N PRO A 39 -12.04 10.60 3.74
CA PRO A 39 -12.40 9.23 4.12
C PRO A 39 -11.70 8.21 3.21
N PHE A 40 -11.27 7.09 3.79
CA PHE A 40 -10.61 6.00 3.05
C PHE A 40 -11.59 5.38 2.05
N ASP A 41 -11.18 5.21 0.80
CA ASP A 41 -12.04 4.71 -0.28
C ASP A 41 -11.17 4.07 -1.39
N LEU A 42 -11.60 2.93 -1.94
CA LEU A 42 -10.85 2.23 -3.00
C LEU A 42 -10.72 3.05 -4.30
N ASN A 43 -11.56 4.07 -4.49
CA ASN A 43 -11.49 4.96 -5.64
C ASN A 43 -10.51 6.11 -5.44
N LYS A 44 -9.95 6.29 -4.25
CA LYS A 44 -8.92 7.29 -3.98
C LYS A 44 -7.53 6.78 -4.32
N GLU A 45 -6.66 7.74 -4.59
CA GLU A 45 -5.26 7.45 -4.77
C GLU A 45 -4.59 7.14 -3.44
N ILE A 46 -3.60 6.27 -3.52
CA ILE A 46 -2.64 6.04 -2.45
C ILE A 46 -1.34 6.79 -2.75
N ALA A 47 -0.62 7.12 -1.69
CA ALA A 47 0.71 7.71 -1.73
C ALA A 47 1.70 6.80 -1.01
N PHE A 48 2.96 6.86 -1.41
CA PHE A 48 4.05 6.07 -0.86
C PHE A 48 5.09 7.01 -0.28
N PHE A 49 5.55 6.72 0.93
CA PHE A 49 6.57 7.51 1.60
C PHE A 49 7.53 6.60 2.34
N GLU A 50 8.83 6.92 2.25
CA GLU A 50 9.86 6.31 3.07
C GLU A 50 9.68 6.72 4.54
N ILE A 51 9.83 5.77 5.47
CA ILE A 51 9.62 6.01 6.90
C ILE A 51 10.54 7.09 7.46
N GLU A 52 11.72 7.27 6.87
CA GLU A 52 12.67 8.33 7.22
C GLU A 52 12.11 9.74 6.94
N LYS A 53 11.16 9.86 5.99
CA LYS A 53 10.48 11.13 5.66
C LYS A 53 9.25 11.35 6.54
N THR A 54 8.53 10.29 6.89
CA THR A 54 7.30 10.37 7.69
C THR A 54 7.57 10.40 9.19
N GLU A 55 8.74 9.90 9.60
CA GLU A 55 9.10 9.60 11.00
C GLU A 55 8.10 8.62 11.65
N GLY A 56 7.50 7.72 10.86
CA GLY A 56 6.51 6.74 11.31
C GLY A 56 5.18 7.35 11.80
N LYS A 57 4.82 8.55 11.32
CA LYS A 57 3.62 9.25 11.77
C LYS A 57 2.37 8.68 11.10
N VAL A 58 1.37 8.34 11.91
CA VAL A 58 0.01 7.99 11.43
C VAL A 58 -0.58 9.06 10.51
N GLU A 59 -0.26 10.33 10.77
CA GLU A 59 -0.71 11.47 9.99
C GLU A 59 0.48 12.23 9.40
N TYR A 60 0.50 12.38 8.07
CA TYR A 60 1.58 13.03 7.36
C TYR A 60 1.05 14.15 6.45
N HIS A 61 1.62 15.35 6.61
CA HIS A 61 1.33 16.48 5.74
C HIS A 61 2.38 16.53 4.65
N PHE A 62 1.94 16.32 3.41
CA PHE A 62 2.79 16.42 2.25
C PHE A 62 2.16 17.38 1.25
N LYS A 63 2.86 18.48 0.97
CA LYS A 63 2.32 19.64 0.25
C LYS A 63 1.11 20.20 1.01
N GLU A 64 -0.01 20.42 0.33
CA GLU A 64 -1.27 20.94 0.90
C GLU A 64 -2.26 19.83 1.30
N MET A 65 -1.82 18.57 1.23
CA MET A 65 -2.67 17.40 1.44
C MET A 65 -2.32 16.70 2.75
N LYS A 66 -3.35 16.13 3.36
CA LYS A 66 -3.26 15.42 4.63
C LYS A 66 -3.49 13.93 4.40
N TYR A 67 -2.43 13.16 4.62
CA TYR A 67 -2.41 11.73 4.41
C TYR A 67 -2.44 10.99 5.75
N PHE A 68 -3.03 9.80 5.74
CA PHE A 68 -3.04 8.89 6.88
C PHE A 68 -2.45 7.54 6.48
N ASN A 69 -1.58 7.01 7.33
CA ASN A 69 -0.96 5.71 7.14
C ASN A 69 -2.05 4.63 7.12
N LEU A 70 -1.95 3.70 6.18
CA LEU A 70 -2.79 2.50 6.11
C LEU A 70 -2.05 1.28 6.65
N PHE A 71 -0.82 1.08 6.19
CA PHE A 71 0.06 -0.03 6.52
C PHE A 71 1.44 0.18 5.90
N ASP A 72 2.43 -0.58 6.34
CA ASP A 72 3.72 -0.67 5.67
C ASP A 72 3.70 -1.60 4.45
N PHE A 73 4.70 -1.44 3.58
CA PHE A 73 4.79 -2.19 2.33
C PHE A 73 5.15 -3.66 2.56
N TYR A 74 5.77 -4.03 3.69
CA TYR A 74 6.05 -5.43 4.01
C TYR A 74 4.75 -6.19 4.29
N TYR A 75 3.87 -5.63 5.11
CA TYR A 75 2.52 -6.15 5.34
C TYR A 75 1.73 -6.31 4.04
N PHE A 76 1.83 -5.32 3.14
CA PHE A 76 1.23 -5.42 1.82
C PHE A 76 1.78 -6.60 1.01
N LEU A 77 3.11 -6.77 0.94
CA LEU A 77 3.74 -7.86 0.20
C LEU A 77 3.37 -9.24 0.77
N ASP A 78 3.37 -9.38 2.09
CA ASP A 78 2.95 -10.60 2.78
C ASP A 78 1.48 -10.92 2.45
N THR A 79 0.59 -9.93 2.47
CA THR A 79 -0.81 -10.09 2.10
C THR A 79 -0.97 -10.54 0.64
N ILE A 80 -0.13 -10.01 -0.28
CA ILE A 80 -0.15 -10.44 -1.68
C ILE A 80 0.32 -11.88 -1.81
N GLU A 81 1.41 -12.26 -1.16
CA GLU A 81 1.93 -13.63 -1.20
C GLU A 81 0.91 -14.63 -0.65
N GLU A 82 0.27 -14.31 0.48
CA GLU A 82 -0.81 -15.13 1.05
C GLU A 82 -2.01 -15.28 0.11
N SER A 83 -2.30 -14.24 -0.69
CA SER A 83 -3.39 -14.30 -1.68
C SER A 83 -3.10 -15.24 -2.86
N LYS A 84 -1.82 -15.55 -3.13
CA LYS A 84 -1.40 -16.47 -4.19
C LYS A 84 -1.50 -17.94 -3.78
N ASN A 85 -1.66 -18.23 -2.49
CA ASN A 85 -1.82 -19.59 -1.97
C ASN A 85 -3.04 -20.31 -2.56
N SER A 86 -2.99 -21.64 -2.67
CA SER A 86 -4.03 -22.44 -3.33
C SER A 86 -5.43 -22.27 -2.74
N GLU A 87 -5.53 -21.92 -1.45
CA GLU A 87 -6.79 -21.65 -0.76
C GLU A 87 -7.39 -20.28 -1.12
N ASN A 88 -6.56 -19.32 -1.52
CA ASN A 88 -6.93 -17.92 -1.76
C ASN A 88 -6.90 -17.49 -3.23
N LYS A 89 -6.47 -18.37 -4.16
CA LYS A 89 -6.34 -18.08 -5.60
C LYS A 89 -7.59 -17.52 -6.26
N THR A 90 -8.78 -17.74 -5.70
CA THR A 90 -10.04 -17.22 -6.23
C THR A 90 -10.32 -15.77 -5.84
N LEU A 91 -9.55 -15.18 -4.92
CA LEU A 91 -9.74 -13.80 -4.49
C LEU A 91 -9.44 -12.85 -5.65
N THR A 92 -10.40 -11.98 -5.94
CA THR A 92 -10.24 -10.90 -6.90
C THR A 92 -9.41 -9.76 -6.31
N ASP A 93 -8.83 -8.94 -7.19
CA ASP A 93 -7.98 -7.81 -6.78
C ASP A 93 -8.76 -6.82 -5.92
N ILE A 94 -10.05 -6.63 -6.22
CA ILE A 94 -10.98 -5.83 -5.41
C ILE A 94 -11.20 -6.42 -4.02
N GLN A 95 -11.30 -7.74 -3.88
CA GLN A 95 -11.47 -8.38 -2.56
C GLN A 95 -10.21 -8.21 -1.70
N ILE A 96 -9.02 -8.42 -2.29
CA ILE A 96 -7.75 -8.22 -1.58
C ILE A 96 -7.58 -6.76 -1.18
N ALA A 97 -7.87 -5.82 -2.08
CA ALA A 97 -7.82 -4.39 -1.78
C ALA A 97 -8.80 -3.99 -0.66
N ASN A 98 -9.98 -4.61 -0.59
CA ASN A 98 -10.92 -4.39 0.51
C ASN A 98 -10.39 -4.90 1.86
N VAL A 99 -9.71 -6.06 1.88
CA VAL A 99 -9.07 -6.61 3.09
C VAL A 99 -8.02 -5.63 3.60
N LEU A 100 -7.11 -5.18 2.71
CA LEU A 100 -6.08 -4.19 3.01
C LEU A 100 -6.68 -2.85 3.51
N LEU A 101 -7.73 -2.34 2.85
CA LEU A 101 -8.39 -1.10 3.26
C LEU A 101 -9.12 -1.24 4.60
N THR A 102 -9.63 -2.43 4.93
CA THR A 102 -10.27 -2.71 6.23
C THR A 102 -9.22 -2.77 7.33
N TYR A 103 -8.09 -3.46 7.09
CA TYR A 103 -6.96 -3.45 8.01
C TYR A 103 -6.51 -2.02 8.34
N GLY A 104 -6.21 -1.21 7.31
CA GLY A 104 -5.77 0.19 7.52
C GLY A 104 -6.86 1.13 8.05
N ARG A 105 -8.13 0.69 8.14
CA ARG A 105 -9.20 1.43 8.83
C ARG A 105 -9.26 1.09 10.31
N ASP A 106 -9.02 -0.17 10.64
CA ASP A 106 -9.18 -0.70 11.99
C ASP A 106 -7.91 -0.50 12.83
N ASP A 107 -6.75 -0.42 12.18
CA ASP A 107 -5.43 -0.21 12.81
C ASP A 107 -5.02 1.29 12.94
N ALA A 108 -5.68 2.19 12.18
CA ALA A 108 -5.33 3.63 12.05
C ALA A 108 -6.16 4.62 12.88
#